data_AF-A0A4W3KGF0-F1
#
_entry.id   AF-A0A4W3KGF0-F1
#
_cell.length_a   1.000
_cell.length_b   1.000
_cell.length_c   1.000
_cell.angle_alpha   90.00
_cell.angle_beta   90.00
_cell.angle_gamma   90.00
#
_symmetry.space_group_name_H-M   'P 1'
#
loop_
_entity.id
_entity.type
_entity.pdbx_description
1 polymer ?
#
loop_
_entity_poly.entity_id
_entity_poly.type
_entity_poly.pdbx_seq_one_letter_code
_entity_poly.pdbx_strand_id
1 'polypeptide(L)'
;MLPSSDFLDMYYNLTIKTLMGMNWVATYCPHASYVMKTDSDMFVNTEYLISKLLKPKQPPHHSYFTGYLMRGYSLNLNKDSKWYMPLELYPNERYPVFCSATGYVFSTDLAEKIFHISVSIRRLHLEDVYVGVCLAKLRIDPVPPPNEFLLNH
;
A
#
# COMPACT_ATOMS: atom_id res chain seq x y z
N MET A 1 20.07 -13.40 23.46
CA MET A 1 18.95 -12.56 23.02
C MET A 1 19.07 -12.43 21.51
N LEU A 2 18.31 -13.22 20.75
CA LEU A 2 18.32 -13.20 19.28
C LEU A 2 16.99 -12.58 18.83
N PRO A 3 16.98 -11.35 18.29
CA PRO A 3 15.82 -10.85 17.59
C PRO A 3 16.25 -10.45 16.17
N SER A 4 16.16 -11.32 15.17
CA SER A 4 16.42 -10.84 13.80
C SER A 4 16.02 -11.69 12.59
N SER A 5 15.84 -13.02 12.64
CA SER A 5 15.45 -13.74 11.40
C SER A 5 13.95 -13.83 11.19
N ASP A 6 13.20 -14.27 12.20
CA ASP A 6 11.74 -14.48 12.07
C ASP A 6 10.95 -13.19 11.81
N PHE A 7 11.38 -12.08 12.43
CA PHE A 7 10.77 -10.76 12.19
C PHE A 7 11.08 -10.24 10.78
N LEU A 8 12.33 -10.38 10.31
CA LEU A 8 12.72 -9.95 8.97
C LEU A 8 11.97 -10.76 7.89
N ASP A 9 11.84 -12.07 8.08
CA ASP A 9 11.06 -12.95 7.22
C ASP A 9 9.57 -12.58 7.22
N MET A 10 9.01 -12.21 8.38
CA MET A 10 7.61 -11.80 8.46
C MET A 10 7.32 -10.52 7.68
N TYR A 11 8.20 -9.50 7.75
CA TYR A 11 8.08 -8.26 6.97
C TYR A 11 8.33 -8.50 5.47
N TYR A 12 9.31 -9.33 5.11
CA TYR A 12 9.55 -9.71 3.71
C TYR A 12 8.32 -10.37 3.09
N ASN A 13 7.57 -11.12 3.89
CA ASN A 13 6.33 -11.77 3.49
C ASN A 13 5.14 -10.81 3.39
N LEU A 14 5.18 -9.60 3.98
CA LEU A 14 4.07 -8.64 3.86
C LEU A 14 3.89 -8.17 2.42
N THR A 15 4.97 -7.80 1.73
CA THR A 15 4.90 -7.40 0.32
C THR A 15 4.30 -8.52 -0.53
N ILE A 16 4.72 -9.77 -0.31
CA ILE A 16 4.18 -10.92 -1.03
C ILE A 16 2.68 -11.10 -0.72
N LYS A 17 2.29 -11.06 0.55
CA LYS A 17 0.89 -11.19 0.98
C LYS A 17 0.02 -10.11 0.34
N THR A 18 0.46 -8.86 0.33
CA THR A 18 -0.29 -7.77 -0.31
C THR A 18 -0.44 -8.00 -1.80
N LEU A 19 0.63 -8.37 -2.52
CA LEU A 19 0.54 -8.64 -3.96
C LEU A 19 -0.37 -9.83 -4.27
N MET A 20 -0.31 -10.90 -3.47
CA MET A 20 -1.22 -12.04 -3.61
C MET A 20 -2.67 -11.62 -3.33
N GLY A 21 -2.91 -10.78 -2.33
CA GLY A 21 -4.22 -10.21 -2.05
C GLY A 21 -4.77 -9.37 -3.21
N MET A 22 -3.94 -8.52 -3.81
CA MET A 22 -4.31 -7.74 -5.00
C MET A 22 -4.61 -8.63 -6.21
N ASN A 23 -3.81 -9.66 -6.46
CA ASN A 23 -4.07 -10.64 -7.51
C ASN A 23 -5.37 -11.41 -7.28
N TRP A 24 -5.62 -11.84 -6.03
CA TRP A 24 -6.84 -12.54 -5.66
C TRP A 24 -8.07 -11.66 -5.87
N VAL A 25 -8.01 -10.39 -5.46
CA VAL A 25 -9.07 -9.40 -5.69
C VAL A 25 -9.34 -9.22 -7.19
N ALA A 26 -8.29 -9.02 -7.99
CA ALA A 26 -8.41 -8.86 -9.42
C ALA A 26 -9.04 -10.09 -10.10
N THR A 27 -8.72 -11.29 -9.61
CA THR A 27 -9.20 -12.55 -10.18
C THR A 27 -10.63 -12.90 -9.74
N TYR A 28 -10.94 -12.72 -8.46
CA TYR A 28 -12.17 -13.27 -7.85
C TYR A 28 -13.19 -12.22 -7.44
N CYS A 29 -12.84 -10.94 -7.46
CA CYS A 29 -13.73 -9.83 -7.11
C CYS A 29 -13.80 -8.74 -8.20
N PRO A 30 -13.94 -9.07 -9.51
CA PRO A 30 -13.85 -8.09 -10.59
C PRO A 30 -14.98 -7.03 -10.58
N HIS A 31 -16.07 -7.29 -9.86
CA HIS A 31 -17.21 -6.37 -9.75
C HIS A 31 -17.16 -5.45 -8.52
N ALA A 32 -16.21 -5.65 -7.60
CA ALA A 32 -16.01 -4.73 -6.50
C ALA A 32 -15.54 -3.37 -7.04
N SER A 33 -16.10 -2.26 -6.58
CA SER A 33 -15.64 -0.93 -7.00
C SER A 33 -14.32 -0.54 -6.34
N TYR A 34 -14.19 -0.86 -5.04
CA TYR A 34 -13.02 -0.54 -4.23
C TYR A 34 -12.69 -1.68 -3.29
N VAL A 35 -11.42 -1.73 -2.91
CA VAL A 35 -10.86 -2.65 -1.92
C VAL A 35 -10.11 -1.84 -0.88
N MET A 36 -10.24 -2.27 0.38
CA MET A 36 -9.45 -1.74 1.49
C MET A 36 -8.48 -2.80 1.97
N LYS A 37 -7.21 -2.41 2.12
CA LYS A 37 -6.23 -3.14 2.93
C LYS A 37 -6.10 -2.42 4.27
N THR A 38 -6.04 -3.18 5.36
CA THR A 38 -5.83 -2.67 6.72
C THR A 38 -5.20 -3.76 7.57
N ASP A 39 -4.58 -3.39 8.68
CA ASP A 39 -4.07 -4.34 9.67
C ASP A 39 -5.20 -4.82 10.60
N SER A 40 -5.05 -6.01 11.18
CA SER A 40 -6.08 -6.66 12.01
C SER A 40 -6.35 -5.98 13.35
N ASP A 41 -5.45 -5.09 13.77
CA ASP A 41 -5.50 -4.30 14.99
C ASP A 41 -5.98 -2.86 14.75
N MET A 42 -6.46 -2.54 13.54
CA MET A 42 -6.99 -1.23 13.20
C MET A 42 -8.52 -1.17 13.31
N PHE A 43 -9.03 -0.04 13.80
CA PHE A 43 -10.46 0.26 13.74
C PHE A 43 -10.79 0.96 12.41
N VAL A 44 -11.77 0.42 11.68
CA VAL A 44 -12.24 0.99 10.42
C VAL A 44 -13.63 1.58 10.60
N ASN A 45 -13.78 2.87 10.31
CA ASN A 45 -15.09 3.50 10.21
C ASN A 45 -15.72 3.19 8.84
N THR A 46 -16.34 2.02 8.73
CA THR A 46 -16.89 1.50 7.47
C THR A 46 -18.05 2.34 6.93
N GLU A 47 -18.91 2.90 7.80
CA GLU A 47 -20.03 3.76 7.41
C GLU A 47 -19.53 5.06 6.76
N TYR A 48 -18.48 5.66 7.33
CA TYR A 48 -17.81 6.81 6.73
C TYR A 48 -17.17 6.46 5.38
N LEU A 49 -16.48 5.31 5.33
CA LEU A 49 -15.81 4.82 4.11
C LEU A 49 -16.82 4.65 2.97
N ILE A 50 -17.96 3.99 3.24
CA ILE A 50 -19.05 3.79 2.28
C ILE A 50 -19.65 5.13 1.82
N SER A 51 -20.02 6.01 2.76
CA SER A 51 -20.72 7.25 2.42
C SER A 51 -19.87 8.25 1.61
N LYS A 52 -18.54 8.21 1.73
CA LYS A 52 -17.63 9.16 1.09
C LYS A 52 -16.85 8.63 -0.10
N LEU A 53 -16.51 7.33 -0.13
CA LEU A 53 -15.81 6.71 -1.26
C LEU A 53 -16.78 6.13 -2.28
N LEU A 54 -17.79 5.37 -1.84
CA LEU A 54 -18.70 4.72 -2.79
C LEU A 54 -19.63 5.72 -3.48
N LYS A 55 -19.87 6.90 -2.87
CA LYS A 55 -20.79 7.96 -3.34
C LYS A 55 -21.80 7.38 -4.33
N PRO A 56 -22.77 6.56 -3.89
CA PRO A 56 -23.48 5.57 -4.73
C PRO A 56 -24.24 6.14 -5.94
N LYS A 57 -24.26 7.47 -6.10
CA LYS A 57 -24.82 8.21 -7.22
C LYS A 57 -23.77 8.65 -8.26
N GLN A 58 -22.49 8.31 -8.09
CA GLN A 58 -21.38 8.65 -8.99
C GLN A 58 -20.69 7.37 -9.48
N PRO A 59 -20.15 7.35 -10.71
CA PRO A 59 -19.37 6.22 -11.19
C PRO A 59 -18.12 6.04 -10.32
N PRO A 60 -17.68 4.80 -10.05
CA PRO A 60 -16.43 4.54 -9.35
C PRO A 60 -15.25 5.22 -10.03
N HIS A 61 -14.32 5.72 -9.23
CA HIS A 61 -13.05 6.22 -9.73
C HIS A 61 -12.18 5.04 -10.17
N HIS A 62 -11.67 5.10 -11.41
CA HIS A 62 -10.70 4.14 -11.92
C HIS A 62 -9.29 4.60 -11.58
N SER A 63 -8.34 3.65 -11.44
CA SER A 63 -6.94 3.95 -11.10
C SER A 63 -6.81 4.84 -9.86
N TYR A 64 -7.64 4.55 -8.86
CA TYR A 64 -7.77 5.34 -7.65
C TYR A 64 -7.03 4.67 -6.49
N PHE A 65 -6.28 5.47 -5.72
CA PHE A 65 -5.59 5.01 -4.52
C PHE A 65 -5.62 6.11 -3.46
N THR A 66 -5.99 5.80 -2.22
CA THR A 66 -6.04 6.76 -1.12
C THR A 66 -5.65 6.12 0.21
N GLY A 67 -5.13 6.93 1.11
CA GLY A 67 -4.70 6.53 2.45
C GLY A 67 -3.89 7.65 3.10
N TYR A 68 -3.34 7.41 4.28
CA TYR A 68 -2.51 8.41 4.95
C TYR A 68 -1.19 8.62 4.19
N LEU A 69 -1.01 9.78 3.57
CA LEU A 69 0.09 10.03 2.64
C LEU A 69 1.41 10.32 3.37
N MET A 70 2.41 9.51 3.05
CA MET A 70 3.80 9.64 3.50
C MET A 70 4.60 10.36 2.41
N ARG A 71 5.07 11.58 2.71
CA ARG A 71 5.76 12.45 1.73
C ARG A 71 7.17 12.79 2.21
N GLY A 72 8.13 12.76 1.28
CA GLY A 72 9.48 13.25 1.53
C GLY A 72 10.37 12.37 2.42
N TYR A 73 9.94 11.15 2.73
CA TYR A 73 10.72 10.20 3.53
C TYR A 73 12.00 9.79 2.80
N SER A 74 13.12 9.92 3.52
CA SER A 74 14.45 9.51 3.06
C SER A 74 14.73 8.06 3.46
N LEU A 75 15.68 7.43 2.78
CA LEU A 75 16.10 6.07 3.13
C LEU A 75 16.66 6.00 4.55
N ASN A 76 16.25 4.96 5.27
CA ASN A 76 16.81 4.65 6.57
C ASN A 76 17.97 3.67 6.39
N LEU A 77 19.19 4.13 6.62
CA LEU A 77 20.42 3.31 6.48
C LEU A 77 20.88 2.69 7.80
N ASN A 78 20.15 2.91 8.90
CA ASN A 78 20.45 2.28 10.18
C ASN A 78 20.04 0.81 10.14
N LYS A 79 21.02 -0.11 10.16
CA LYS A 79 20.80 -1.56 10.09
C LYS A 79 19.99 -2.13 11.26
N ASP A 80 19.94 -1.43 12.38
CA ASP A 80 19.17 -1.85 13.57
C ASP A 80 17.71 -1.35 13.53
N SER A 81 17.35 -0.56 12.52
CA SER A 81 15.99 -0.07 12.33
C SER A 81 15.12 -1.10 11.62
N LYS A 82 13.88 -1.29 12.08
CA LYS A 82 12.88 -2.09 11.35
C LYS A 82 12.53 -1.52 9.97
N TRP A 83 12.90 -0.27 9.70
CA TRP A 83 12.70 0.43 8.43
C TRP A 83 13.98 0.49 7.58
N TYR A 84 15.04 -0.24 7.96
CA TYR A 84 16.31 -0.27 7.24
C TYR A 84 16.13 -0.63 5.76
N MET A 85 16.67 0.16 4.85
CA MET A 85 16.66 -0.12 3.41
C MET A 85 18.07 -0.09 2.84
N PRO A 86 18.63 -1.23 2.38
CA PRO A 86 19.93 -1.26 1.72
C PRO A 86 19.92 -0.46 0.42
N LEU A 87 20.97 0.31 0.15
CA LEU A 87 21.13 1.07 -1.10
C LEU A 87 21.20 0.15 -2.33
N GLU A 88 21.72 -1.06 -2.16
CA GLU A 88 21.77 -2.07 -3.21
C GLU A 88 20.37 -2.54 -3.61
N LEU A 89 19.41 -2.46 -2.68
CA LEU A 89 18.02 -2.86 -2.91
C LEU A 89 17.20 -1.69 -3.48
N TYR A 90 17.45 -0.48 -3.00
CA TYR A 90 16.80 0.74 -3.48
C TYR A 90 17.83 1.88 -3.60
N PRO A 91 18.28 2.24 -4.82
CA PRO A 91 19.41 3.16 -4.99
C PRO A 91 19.03 4.65 -4.88
N ASN A 92 17.75 5.01 -4.90
CA ASN A 92 17.36 6.42 -4.77
C ASN A 92 17.42 6.86 -3.31
N GLU A 93 17.76 8.12 -3.05
CA GLU A 93 17.86 8.67 -1.68
C GLU A 93 16.51 8.87 -0.98
N ARG A 94 15.42 8.98 -1.77
CA ARG A 94 14.07 9.25 -1.28
C ARG A 94 13.06 8.31 -1.91
N TYR A 95 12.05 7.95 -1.12
CA TYR A 95 10.90 7.21 -1.63
C TYR A 95 9.95 8.14 -2.41
N PRO A 96 9.20 7.60 -3.39
CA PRO A 96 8.04 8.31 -3.93
C PRO A 96 6.99 8.51 -2.84
N VAL A 97 5.92 9.25 -3.13
CA VAL A 97 4.76 9.32 -2.23
C VAL A 97 4.15 7.92 -2.09
N PHE A 98 3.90 7.49 -0.86
CA PHE A 98 3.25 6.23 -0.54
C PHE A 98 2.19 6.44 0.55
N CYS A 99 1.33 5.45 0.79
CA CYS A 99 0.37 5.49 1.91
C CYS A 99 0.91 4.64 3.06
N SER A 100 0.66 5.05 4.30
CA SER A 100 0.98 4.27 5.51
C SER A 100 0.48 2.83 5.42
N ALA A 101 1.30 1.88 5.88
CA ALA A 101 0.94 0.47 5.98
C ALA A 101 -0.32 0.19 6.83
N THR A 102 -0.69 1.11 7.74
CA THR A 102 -1.87 0.96 8.61
C THR A 102 -3.17 0.76 7.83
N GLY A 103 -3.27 1.34 6.63
CA GLY A 103 -4.35 1.03 5.72
C GLY A 103 -4.46 1.98 4.53
N TYR A 104 -5.06 1.48 3.46
CA TYR A 104 -5.33 2.25 2.25
C TYR A 104 -6.47 1.61 1.45
N VAL A 105 -7.14 2.43 0.64
CA VAL A 105 -8.24 2.04 -0.24
C VAL A 105 -7.83 2.27 -1.69
N PHE A 106 -8.17 1.33 -2.57
CA PHE A 106 -7.85 1.40 -3.99
C PHE A 106 -8.98 0.83 -4.83
N SER A 107 -9.07 1.26 -6.09
CA SER A 107 -10.00 0.68 -7.05
C SER A 107 -9.55 -0.70 -7.50
N THR A 108 -10.49 -1.59 -7.80
CA THR A 108 -10.17 -2.98 -8.19
C THR A 108 -9.32 -3.06 -9.45
N ASP A 109 -9.53 -2.17 -10.43
CA ASP A 109 -8.69 -2.10 -11.64
C ASP A 109 -7.23 -1.75 -11.33
N LEU A 110 -6.99 -1.03 -10.23
CA LEU A 110 -5.65 -0.68 -9.80
C LEU A 110 -4.94 -1.84 -9.10
N ALA A 111 -5.70 -2.75 -8.45
CA ALA A 111 -5.15 -3.98 -7.88
C ALA A 111 -4.40 -4.80 -8.92
N GLU A 112 -5.04 -5.03 -10.08
CA GLU A 112 -4.47 -5.76 -11.21
C GLU A 112 -3.23 -5.05 -11.77
N LYS A 113 -3.32 -3.74 -12.00
CA LYS A 113 -2.20 -2.93 -12.52
C LYS A 113 -0.99 -2.97 -11.59
N ILE A 114 -1.20 -2.85 -10.27
CA ILE A 114 -0.13 -2.92 -9.28
C ILE A 114 0.50 -4.33 -9.28
N PHE A 115 -0.32 -5.38 -9.29
CA PHE A 115 0.19 -6.74 -9.35
C PHE A 115 1.05 -6.99 -10.59
N HIS A 116 0.58 -6.61 -11.78
CA HIS A 116 1.33 -6.80 -13.03
C HIS A 116 2.62 -5.97 -13.08
N ILE A 117 2.59 -4.69 -12.70
CA ILE A 117 3.80 -3.86 -12.74
C ILE A 117 4.84 -4.34 -11.72
N SER A 118 4.41 -4.94 -10.61
CA SER A 118 5.28 -5.44 -9.55
C SER A 118 6.29 -6.49 -10.04
N VAL A 119 5.97 -7.24 -11.11
CA VAL A 119 6.87 -8.25 -11.69
C VAL A 119 8.11 -7.60 -12.31
N SER A 120 8.00 -6.34 -12.74
CA SER A 120 9.09 -5.58 -13.35
C SER A 120 9.95 -4.78 -12.35
N ILE A 121 9.60 -4.82 -11.06
CA ILE A 121 10.23 -4.02 -10.01
C ILE A 121 10.92 -4.97 -9.03
N ARG A 122 12.15 -4.63 -8.62
CA ARG A 122 12.82 -5.40 -7.57
C ARG A 122 12.03 -5.28 -6.27
N ARG A 123 11.61 -6.41 -5.72
CA ARG A 123 10.78 -6.48 -4.51
C ARG A 123 11.48 -5.80 -3.33
N LEU A 124 10.73 -4.97 -2.60
CA LEU A 124 11.15 -4.37 -1.33
C LEU A 124 10.41 -5.05 -0.17
N HIS A 125 11.03 -5.09 1.00
CA HIS A 125 10.43 -5.70 2.21
C HIS A 125 9.50 -4.74 2.97
N LEU A 126 9.63 -3.43 2.73
CA LEU A 126 8.67 -2.42 3.19
C LEU A 126 7.51 -2.38 2.20
N GLU A 127 6.41 -3.01 2.59
CA GLU A 127 5.24 -3.24 1.74
C GLU A 127 4.59 -1.94 1.24
N ASP A 128 4.43 -0.98 2.13
CA ASP A 128 3.82 0.32 1.86
C ASP A 128 4.66 1.15 0.87
N VAL A 129 5.97 1.18 1.11
CA VAL A 129 6.95 1.78 0.19
C VAL A 129 6.92 1.06 -1.16
N TYR A 130 6.84 -0.28 -1.17
CA TYR A 130 6.81 -1.06 -2.41
C TYR A 130 5.57 -0.74 -3.27
N VAL A 131 4.39 -0.65 -2.64
CA VAL A 131 3.16 -0.24 -3.31
C VAL A 131 3.30 1.19 -3.85
N GLY A 132 3.89 2.11 -3.09
CA GLY A 132 4.21 3.46 -3.57
C GLY A 132 5.14 3.49 -4.80
N VAL A 133 6.15 2.63 -4.84
CA VAL A 133 7.04 2.48 -6.01
C VAL A 133 6.27 1.95 -7.23
N CYS A 134 5.34 1.01 -7.03
CA CYS A 134 4.47 0.52 -8.10
C CYS A 134 3.57 1.64 -8.65
N LEU A 135 2.95 2.43 -7.77
CA LEU A 135 2.12 3.59 -8.15
C LEU A 135 2.93 4.62 -8.94
N ALA A 136 4.14 4.96 -8.48
CA ALA A 136 5.03 5.88 -9.18
C ALA A 136 5.43 5.37 -10.57
N LYS A 137 5.72 4.06 -10.71
CA LYS A 137 6.02 3.43 -12.00
C LYS A 137 4.82 3.50 -12.96
N LEU A 138 3.60 3.37 -12.44
CA LEU A 138 2.34 3.51 -13.17
C LEU A 138 1.94 4.97 -13.43
N ARG A 139 2.67 5.94 -12.87
CA ARG A 139 2.35 7.39 -12.91
C ARG A 139 0.98 7.70 -12.30
N ILE A 140 0.65 7.03 -11.21
CA ILE A 140 -0.58 7.24 -10.45
C ILE A 140 -0.21 7.88 -9.11
N ASP A 141 -0.73 9.07 -8.85
CA ASP A 141 -0.51 9.74 -7.57
C ASP A 141 -1.60 9.31 -6.56
N PRO A 142 -1.22 8.83 -5.37
CA PRO A 142 -2.19 8.56 -4.32
C PRO A 142 -2.79 9.87 -3.83
N VAL A 143 -4.11 9.87 -3.60
CA VAL A 143 -4.84 11.06 -3.18
C VAL A 143 -5.06 11.07 -1.66
N PRO A 144 -5.08 12.24 -1.01
CA PRO A 144 -5.42 12.34 0.41
C PRO A 144 -6.80 11.71 0.68
N PRO A 145 -7.01 11.12 1.86
CA PRO A 145 -8.30 10.58 2.20
C PRO A 145 -9.30 11.74 2.33
N PRO A 146 -10.60 11.50 2.08
CA PRO A 146 -11.64 12.52 2.26
C PRO A 146 -11.71 13.09 3.69
N ASN A 147 -11.10 12.40 4.66
CA ASN A 147 -10.89 12.82 6.04
C ASN A 147 -9.67 12.10 6.61
N GLU A 148 -8.88 12.81 7.42
CA GLU A 148 -7.67 12.30 8.06
C GLU A 148 -7.97 11.16 9.07
N PHE A 149 -9.19 11.10 9.62
CA PHE A 149 -9.63 10.05 10.55
C PHE A 149 -10.16 8.77 9.89
N LEU A 150 -9.78 8.49 8.63
CA LEU A 150 -10.23 7.27 7.94
C LEU A 150 -9.75 5.99 8.66
N LEU A 151 -8.60 6.09 9.33
CA LEU A 151 -7.95 5.04 10.11
C LEU A 151 -7.60 5.65 11.47
N ASN A 152 -8.23 5.15 12.53
CA ASN A 152 -7.96 5.59 13.89
C ASN A 152 -7.29 4.45 14.67
N HIS A 153 -6.38 4.83 15.55
CA HIS A 153 -5.73 3.97 16.54
C HIS A 153 -6.51 4.00 17.85
#